data_AF-A0AAV8CPA7-F1
#
_entry.id   AF-A0AAV8CPA7-F1
#
_cell.length_a   1.000
_cell.length_b   1.000
_cell.length_c   1.000
_cell.angle_alpha   90.00
_cell.angle_beta   90.00
_cell.angle_gamma   90.00
#
_symmetry.space_group_name_H-M   'P 1'
#
loop_
_entity.id
_entity.type
_entity.pdbx_description
1 polymer ?
#
loop_
_entity_poly.entity_id
_entity_poly.type
_entity_poly.pdbx_seq_one_letter_code
_entity_poly.pdbx_strand_id
1 'polypeptide(L)'
;MFLWLLSKRRLLTRDNLVLKGWEGDPRCCYCYSLETIDHLMFRCNQTARIWDWFLHSLQIETRPHRLEDLFDIIENAGKTQALRYCCAAVLWVIWKQRNESSFNDKQCQTLSRYASDIKGLIIYWSGLWKGALKDDIMGMIQHMEPVSAQIAGRMAEDGALPLVHVI
;
A
#
# COMPACT_ATOMS: atom_id res chain seq x y z
N MET A 1 -10.09 2.45 -14.48
CA MET A 1 -11.04 1.42 -14.03
C MET A 1 -10.95 1.13 -12.52
N PHE A 2 -9.78 0.80 -11.96
CA PHE A 2 -9.62 0.43 -10.54
C PHE A 2 -10.11 1.47 -9.51
N LEU A 3 -9.59 2.71 -9.54
CA LEU A 3 -9.97 3.74 -8.55
C LEU A 3 -11.48 4.06 -8.58
N TRP A 4 -12.11 3.92 -9.74
CA TRP A 4 -13.56 4.07 -9.87
C TRP A 4 -14.32 2.92 -9.21
N LEU A 5 -13.86 1.68 -9.36
CA LEU A 5 -14.45 0.55 -8.62
C LEU A 5 -14.25 0.70 -7.11
N LEU A 6 -13.08 1.18 -6.69
CA LEU A 6 -12.79 1.48 -5.29
C LEU A 6 -13.77 2.53 -4.74
N SER A 7 -13.93 3.66 -5.43
CA SER A 7 -14.84 4.73 -4.99
C SER A 7 -16.32 4.32 -4.99
N LYS A 8 -16.70 3.35 -5.83
CA LYS A 8 -18.03 2.76 -5.82
C LYS A 8 -18.20 1.60 -4.85
N ARG A 9 -17.17 1.25 -4.07
CA ARG A 9 -17.15 0.10 -3.16
C ARG A 9 -17.41 -1.25 -3.87
N ARG A 10 -17.00 -1.37 -5.15
CA ARG A 10 -17.27 -2.53 -6.04
C ARG A 10 -16.04 -3.35 -6.41
N LEU A 11 -14.92 -3.17 -5.71
CA LEU A 11 -13.74 -4.04 -5.89
C LEU A 11 -14.08 -5.50 -5.54
N LEU A 12 -13.36 -6.45 -6.13
CA LEU A 12 -13.52 -7.88 -5.85
C LEU A 12 -12.85 -8.26 -4.51
N THR A 13 -13.31 -7.66 -3.43
CA THR A 13 -13.07 -8.07 -2.04
C THR A 13 -13.84 -9.30 -1.67
N ARG A 14 -13.32 -10.09 -0.72
CA ARG A 14 -13.94 -11.37 -0.38
C ARG A 14 -15.39 -11.16 0.07
N ASP A 15 -15.68 -10.10 0.83
CA ASP A 15 -17.06 -9.67 1.13
C ASP A 15 -17.91 -9.46 -0.15
N ASN A 16 -17.40 -8.72 -1.12
CA ASN A 16 -18.07 -8.45 -2.39
C ASN A 16 -18.18 -9.68 -3.30
N LEU A 17 -17.29 -10.66 -3.17
CA LEU A 17 -17.38 -11.95 -3.85
C LEU A 17 -18.48 -12.80 -3.21
N VAL A 18 -18.55 -12.86 -1.89
CA VAL A 18 -19.61 -13.56 -1.15
C VAL A 18 -20.98 -12.98 -1.51
N LEU A 19 -21.12 -11.66 -1.60
CA LEU A 19 -22.35 -11.01 -2.07
C LEU A 19 -22.74 -11.38 -3.51
N LYS A 20 -21.80 -11.90 -4.30
CA LYS A 20 -22.02 -12.39 -5.68
C LYS A 20 -22.16 -13.91 -5.76
N GLY A 21 -22.31 -14.59 -4.63
CA GLY A 21 -22.50 -16.05 -4.58
C GLY A 21 -21.20 -16.86 -4.61
N TRP A 22 -20.05 -16.25 -4.32
CA TRP A 22 -18.81 -17.01 -4.14
C TRP A 22 -18.78 -17.66 -2.75
N GLU A 23 -18.55 -18.98 -2.69
CA GLU A 23 -18.65 -19.80 -1.47
C GLU A 23 -17.31 -20.05 -0.76
N GLY A 24 -16.24 -19.31 -1.11
CA GLY A 24 -14.94 -19.50 -0.46
C GLY A 24 -14.76 -18.71 0.84
N ASP A 25 -13.57 -18.80 1.41
CA ASP A 25 -13.24 -18.18 2.69
C ASP A 25 -13.31 -16.63 2.63
N PRO A 26 -14.18 -15.98 3.43
CA PRO A 26 -14.33 -14.51 3.42
C PRO A 26 -13.15 -13.76 4.08
N ARG A 27 -12.18 -14.49 4.66
CA ARG A 27 -11.07 -13.90 5.41
C ARG A 27 -9.97 -13.35 4.49
N CYS A 28 -9.30 -12.31 4.96
CA CYS A 28 -8.16 -11.68 4.33
C CYS A 28 -6.97 -12.64 4.31
N CYS A 29 -6.32 -12.77 3.16
CA CYS A 29 -5.15 -13.64 2.98
C CYS A 29 -3.92 -13.23 3.81
N TYR A 30 -3.93 -12.07 4.46
CA TYR A 30 -2.79 -11.56 5.22
C TYR A 30 -2.93 -11.70 6.73
N CYS A 31 -4.14 -11.51 7.27
CA CYS A 31 -4.36 -11.48 8.72
C CYS A 31 -5.55 -12.32 9.18
N TYR A 32 -6.19 -13.04 8.27
CA TYR A 32 -7.32 -13.94 8.55
C TYR A 32 -8.55 -13.29 9.22
N SER A 33 -8.63 -11.95 9.24
CA SER A 33 -9.83 -11.20 9.60
C SER A 33 -10.77 -11.08 8.38
N LEU A 34 -12.05 -10.75 8.57
CA LEU A 34 -12.97 -10.56 7.44
C LEU A 34 -12.46 -9.50 6.46
N GLU A 35 -12.36 -9.86 5.18
CA GLU A 35 -11.86 -8.94 4.17
C GLU A 35 -12.98 -8.07 3.61
N THR A 36 -12.91 -6.79 3.93
CA THR A 36 -13.67 -5.70 3.29
C THR A 36 -12.74 -4.77 2.54
N ILE A 37 -13.29 -3.84 1.73
CA ILE A 37 -12.48 -2.82 1.06
C ILE A 37 -11.66 -1.99 2.06
N ASP A 38 -12.27 -1.50 3.13
CA ASP A 38 -11.55 -0.68 4.10
C ASP A 38 -10.52 -1.50 4.88
N HIS A 39 -10.88 -2.74 5.24
CA HIS A 39 -9.94 -3.64 5.88
C HIS A 39 -8.72 -3.88 4.99
N LEU A 40 -8.96 -4.31 3.74
CA LEU A 40 -7.89 -4.59 2.79
C LEU A 40 -7.04 -3.35 2.50
N MET A 41 -7.67 -2.21 2.24
CA MET A 41 -6.91 -1.04 1.79
C MET A 41 -6.20 -0.33 2.94
N PHE A 42 -6.72 -0.39 4.17
CA PHE A 42 -6.30 0.54 5.22
C PHE A 42 -6.07 -0.08 6.60
N ARG A 43 -6.86 -1.09 7.00
CA ARG A 43 -6.86 -1.59 8.40
C ARG A 43 -6.12 -2.91 8.62
N CYS A 44 -5.90 -3.70 7.57
CA CYS A 44 -5.14 -4.93 7.66
C CYS A 44 -3.73 -4.61 8.16
N ASN A 45 -3.17 -5.43 9.07
CA ASN A 45 -1.86 -5.19 9.67
C ASN A 45 -0.76 -4.96 8.61
N GLN A 46 -0.79 -5.74 7.53
CA GLN A 46 0.15 -5.58 6.42
C GLN A 46 -0.01 -4.23 5.70
N THR A 47 -1.23 -3.77 5.48
CA THR A 47 -1.50 -2.55 4.72
C THR A 47 -1.35 -1.30 5.59
N ALA A 48 -1.65 -1.40 6.88
CA ALA A 48 -1.36 -0.37 7.86
C ALA A 48 0.14 -0.02 7.85
N ARG A 49 1.02 -1.03 7.88
CA ARG A 49 2.48 -0.83 7.79
C ARG A 49 2.93 -0.15 6.50
N ILE A 50 2.26 -0.41 5.38
CA ILE A 50 2.55 0.25 4.10
C ILE A 50 2.17 1.73 4.16
N TRP A 51 0.99 2.03 4.71
CA TRP A 51 0.56 3.42 4.91
C TRP A 51 1.43 4.16 5.92
N ASP A 52 1.80 3.53 7.03
CA ASP A 52 2.71 4.12 8.03
C ASP A 52 4.05 4.48 7.38
N TRP A 53 4.65 3.57 6.61
CA TRP A 53 5.87 3.86 5.84
C TRP A 53 5.67 5.04 4.88
N PHE A 54 4.65 4.97 4.03
CA PHE A 54 4.42 5.96 2.98
C PHE A 54 4.15 7.35 3.53
N LEU A 55 3.30 7.47 4.56
CA LEU A 55 2.90 8.74 5.14
C LEU A 55 4.01 9.32 6.02
N HIS A 56 4.72 8.49 6.79
CA HIS A 56 5.89 8.93 7.55
C HIS A 56 7.00 9.46 6.64
N SER A 57 7.23 8.83 5.48
CA SER A 57 8.14 9.35 4.46
C SER A 57 7.77 10.75 3.99
N LEU A 58 6.49 11.13 4.03
CA LEU A 58 6.00 12.44 3.60
C LEU A 58 5.71 13.38 4.78
N GLN A 59 6.13 13.02 6.00
CA GLN A 59 5.87 13.79 7.22
C GLN A 59 4.37 14.01 7.49
N ILE A 60 3.53 13.03 7.12
CA ILE A 60 2.10 13.01 7.40
C ILE A 60 1.84 12.00 8.52
N GLU A 61 1.34 12.47 9.66
CA GLU A 61 1.20 11.63 10.86
C GLU A 61 -0.13 10.86 10.92
N THR A 62 -1.16 11.33 10.22
CA THR A 62 -2.49 10.71 10.28
C THR A 62 -2.61 9.59 9.27
N ARG A 63 -2.89 8.37 9.73
CA ARG A 63 -3.14 7.20 8.88
C ARG A 63 -4.64 7.06 8.54
N PRO A 64 -4.99 6.74 7.28
CA PRO A 64 -6.37 6.45 6.92
C PRO A 64 -6.83 5.08 7.43
N HIS A 65 -8.10 4.95 7.80
CA HIS A 65 -8.76 3.68 8.14
C HIS A 65 -9.88 3.32 7.16
N ARG A 66 -10.32 4.27 6.34
CA ARG A 66 -11.28 4.12 5.25
C ARG A 66 -10.93 5.09 4.12
N LEU A 67 -11.60 4.93 2.99
CA LEU A 67 -11.35 5.75 1.81
C LEU A 67 -11.57 7.24 2.06
N GLU A 68 -12.55 7.58 2.90
CA GLU A 68 -12.89 8.97 3.23
C GLU A 68 -11.76 9.66 4.00
N ASP A 69 -11.15 8.97 4.97
CA ASP A 69 -10.02 9.52 5.73
C ASP A 69 -8.82 9.85 4.82
N LEU A 70 -8.61 9.06 3.75
CA LEU A 70 -7.56 9.33 2.77
C LEU A 70 -7.83 10.64 2.00
N PHE A 71 -9.09 10.94 1.70
CA PHE A 71 -9.43 12.22 1.07
C PHE A 71 -9.18 13.39 2.01
N ASP A 72 -9.54 13.25 3.29
CA ASP A 72 -9.29 14.27 4.31
C ASP A 72 -7.78 14.53 4.51
N ILE A 73 -6.96 13.48 4.51
CA ILE A 73 -5.50 13.60 4.59
C ILE A 73 -4.94 14.36 3.37
N ILE A 74 -5.37 13.99 2.17
CA ILE A 74 -4.94 14.68 0.94
C ILE A 74 -5.37 16.15 0.97
N GLU A 75 -6.56 16.42 1.50
CA GLU A 75 -7.09 17.76 1.69
C GLU A 75 -6.23 18.60 2.64
N ASN A 76 -5.95 18.07 3.82
CA ASN A 76 -5.17 18.75 4.85
C ASN A 76 -3.70 18.92 4.46
N ALA A 77 -3.14 18.01 3.65
CA ALA A 77 -1.79 18.10 3.11
C ALA A 77 -1.66 19.07 1.90
N GLY A 78 -2.67 19.91 1.65
CA GLY A 78 -2.61 20.94 0.60
C GLY A 78 -3.07 20.48 -0.79
N LYS A 79 -3.77 19.35 -0.90
CA LYS A 79 -4.47 18.91 -2.12
C LYS A 79 -3.57 18.79 -3.34
N THR A 80 -2.31 18.41 -3.17
CA THR A 80 -1.37 18.36 -4.31
C THR A 80 -1.72 17.21 -5.25
N GLN A 81 -1.58 17.46 -6.56
CA GLN A 81 -1.82 16.44 -7.58
C GLN A 81 -0.81 15.29 -7.47
N ALA A 82 0.44 15.60 -7.10
CA ALA A 82 1.47 14.62 -6.83
C ALA A 82 1.08 13.67 -5.68
N LEU A 83 0.53 14.17 -4.57
CA LEU A 83 0.13 13.32 -3.45
C LEU A 83 -1.00 12.37 -3.84
N ARG A 84 -2.04 12.88 -4.53
CA ARG A 84 -3.12 12.04 -5.07
C ARG A 84 -2.58 10.91 -5.93
N TYR A 85 -1.58 11.20 -6.73
CA TYR A 85 -0.95 10.25 -7.63
C TYR A 85 -0.19 9.16 -6.88
N CYS A 86 0.62 9.56 -5.90
CA CYS A 86 1.36 8.64 -5.04
C CYS A 86 0.40 7.76 -4.22
N CYS A 87 -0.67 8.32 -3.64
CA CYS A 87 -1.70 7.55 -2.93
C CYS A 87 -2.41 6.54 -3.85
N ALA A 88 -2.69 6.91 -5.10
CA ALA A 88 -3.26 5.99 -6.08
C ALA A 88 -2.32 4.82 -6.40
N ALA A 89 -1.00 5.06 -6.46
CA ALA A 89 0.00 4.01 -6.64
C ALA A 89 0.03 3.04 -5.45
N VAL A 90 -0.02 3.55 -4.21
CA VAL A 90 -0.10 2.73 -2.99
C VAL A 90 -1.32 1.80 -3.03
N LEU A 91 -2.51 2.37 -3.28
CA LEU A 91 -3.77 1.61 -3.38
C LEU A 91 -3.68 0.53 -4.47
N TRP A 92 -3.10 0.86 -5.63
CA TRP A 92 -2.97 -0.09 -6.73
C TRP A 92 -2.02 -1.24 -6.40
N VAL A 93 -0.86 -0.98 -5.79
CA VAL A 93 0.09 -2.03 -5.42
C VAL A 93 -0.51 -2.97 -4.37
N ILE A 94 -1.18 -2.42 -3.35
CA ILE A 94 -1.91 -3.22 -2.34
C ILE A 94 -2.91 -4.15 -3.04
N TRP A 95 -3.77 -3.59 -3.89
CA TRP A 95 -4.77 -4.35 -4.63
C TRP A 95 -4.16 -5.46 -5.49
N LYS A 96 -3.12 -5.10 -6.26
CA LYS A 96 -2.45 -6.02 -7.18
C LYS A 96 -1.83 -7.19 -6.42
N GLN A 97 -1.05 -6.92 -5.38
CA GLN A 97 -0.39 -7.98 -4.59
C GLN A 97 -1.42 -8.85 -3.87
N ARG A 98 -2.51 -8.28 -3.37
CA ARG A 98 -3.57 -9.09 -2.79
C ARG A 98 -4.20 -10.04 -3.79
N ASN A 99 -4.46 -9.59 -5.01
CA ASN A 99 -5.04 -10.46 -6.03
C ASN A 99 -4.11 -11.62 -6.37
N GLU A 100 -2.81 -11.35 -6.46
CA GLU A 100 -1.82 -12.42 -6.66
C GLU A 100 -1.85 -13.44 -5.50
N SER A 101 -1.96 -12.98 -4.25
CA SER A 101 -2.12 -13.89 -3.11
C SER A 101 -3.43 -14.66 -3.11
N SER A 102 -4.50 -14.06 -3.64
CA SER A 102 -5.84 -14.65 -3.63
C SER A 102 -6.13 -15.61 -4.76
N PHE A 103 -5.44 -15.48 -5.89
CA PHE A 103 -5.71 -16.22 -7.13
C PHE A 103 -4.52 -17.00 -7.67
N ASN A 104 -3.29 -16.69 -7.23
CA ASN A 104 -2.05 -17.28 -7.74
C ASN A 104 -1.14 -17.83 -6.61
N ASP A 105 -1.71 -18.08 -5.42
CA ASP A 105 -1.03 -18.63 -4.23
C ASP A 105 0.28 -17.91 -3.83
N LYS A 106 0.41 -16.62 -4.18
CA LYS A 106 1.59 -15.84 -3.82
C LYS A 106 1.59 -15.48 -2.34
N GLN A 107 2.70 -15.74 -1.69
CA GLN A 107 2.91 -15.37 -0.29
C GLN A 107 2.93 -13.84 -0.10
N CYS A 108 2.55 -13.40 1.10
CA CYS A 108 2.63 -12.00 1.48
C CYS A 108 4.07 -11.48 1.39
N GLN A 109 4.24 -10.31 0.77
CA GLN A 109 5.56 -9.72 0.54
C GLN A 109 6.00 -8.87 1.74
N THR A 110 7.32 -8.65 1.84
CA THR A 110 7.90 -7.80 2.88
C THR A 110 7.61 -6.32 2.63
N LEU A 111 7.66 -5.50 3.68
CA LEU A 111 7.45 -4.05 3.55
C LEU A 111 8.43 -3.40 2.58
N SER A 112 9.71 -3.84 2.59
CA SER A 112 10.72 -3.37 1.64
C SER A 112 10.35 -3.67 0.18
N ARG A 113 9.76 -4.84 -0.08
CA ARG A 113 9.28 -5.20 -1.42
C ARG A 113 8.10 -4.32 -1.85
N TYR A 114 7.12 -4.10 -0.97
CA TYR A 114 6.02 -3.17 -1.24
C TYR A 114 6.53 -1.75 -1.52
N ALA A 115 7.43 -1.23 -0.69
CA ALA A 115 8.04 0.08 -0.88
C ALA A 115 8.73 0.19 -2.25
N SER A 116 9.47 -0.85 -2.65
CA SER A 116 10.15 -0.92 -3.95
C SER A 116 9.15 -0.94 -5.12
N ASP A 117 8.11 -1.77 -5.04
CA ASP A 117 7.06 -1.84 -6.08
C ASP A 117 6.27 -0.52 -6.18
N ILE A 118 5.98 0.15 -5.06
CA ILE A 118 5.29 1.44 -5.02
C ILE A 118 6.17 2.54 -5.66
N LYS A 119 7.43 2.68 -5.23
CA LYS A 119 8.35 3.66 -5.80
C LYS A 119 8.57 3.41 -7.29
N GLY A 120 8.80 2.16 -7.70
CA GLY A 120 8.97 1.78 -9.09
C GLY A 120 7.74 2.10 -9.94
N LEU A 121 6.55 1.85 -9.40
CA LEU A 121 5.31 2.23 -10.06
C LEU A 121 5.20 3.74 -10.22
N ILE A 122 5.39 4.52 -9.15
CA ILE A 122 5.33 6.00 -9.17
C ILE A 122 6.34 6.57 -10.18
N ILE A 123 7.57 6.05 -10.25
CA ILE A 123 8.59 6.48 -11.22
C ILE A 123 8.15 6.16 -12.65
N TYR A 124 7.67 4.94 -12.90
CA TYR A 124 7.17 4.56 -14.23
C TYR A 124 6.02 5.49 -14.67
N TRP A 125 5.10 5.73 -13.75
CA TRP A 125 3.93 6.58 -13.89
C TRP A 125 4.31 8.08 -14.06
N SER A 126 5.37 8.56 -13.39
CA SER A 126 5.85 9.94 -13.54
C SER A 126 6.33 10.26 -14.97
N GLY A 127 6.75 9.23 -15.73
CA GLY A 127 7.08 9.34 -17.14
C GLY A 127 5.92 9.80 -18.04
N LEU A 128 4.68 9.71 -17.56
CA LEU A 128 3.49 10.19 -18.28
C LEU A 128 3.27 11.71 -18.14
N TRP A 129 3.97 12.35 -17.19
CA TRP A 129 3.80 13.76 -16.88
C TRP A 129 5.03 14.58 -17.30
N LYS A 130 4.85 15.90 -17.41
CA LYS A 130 5.89 16.87 -17.77
C LYS A 130 5.82 18.10 -16.85
N GLY A 131 6.93 18.84 -16.77
CA GLY A 131 7.03 20.08 -16.00
C GLY A 131 6.87 19.87 -14.50
N ALA A 132 6.38 20.91 -13.82
CA ALA A 132 6.30 20.98 -12.35
C ALA A 132 5.67 19.74 -11.69
N LEU A 133 4.61 19.16 -12.27
CA LEU A 133 3.99 17.96 -11.70
C LEU A 133 4.94 16.76 -11.67
N LYS A 134 5.76 16.59 -12.71
CA LYS A 134 6.76 15.51 -12.71
C LYS A 134 7.81 15.77 -11.62
N ASP A 135 8.25 17.02 -11.49
CA ASP A 135 9.26 17.41 -10.50
C ASP A 135 8.73 17.20 -9.07
N ASP A 136 7.47 17.57 -8.80
CA ASP A 136 6.80 17.33 -7.51
C ASP A 136 6.69 15.83 -7.18
N ILE A 137 6.32 15.00 -8.16
CA ILE A 137 6.25 13.53 -7.98
C ILE A 137 7.64 12.97 -7.67
N MET A 138 8.67 13.42 -8.38
CA MET A 138 10.04 12.98 -8.15
C MET A 138 10.58 13.46 -6.80
N GLY A 139 10.20 14.67 -6.36
CA GLY A 139 10.49 15.16 -5.01
C GLY A 139 9.88 14.26 -3.92
N MET A 140 8.63 13.83 -4.08
CA MET A 140 8.00 12.87 -3.15
C MET A 140 8.77 11.55 -3.06
N ILE A 141 9.30 11.04 -4.18
CA ILE A 141 10.14 9.83 -4.18
C ILE A 141 11.41 10.04 -3.35
N GLN A 142 12.06 11.20 -3.45
CA GLN A 142 13.27 11.50 -2.69
C GLN A 142 13.02 11.43 -1.17
N HIS A 143 11.86 11.88 -0.71
CA HIS A 143 11.47 11.77 0.70
C HIS A 143 11.22 10.32 1.17
N MET A 144 10.89 9.41 0.26
CA MET A 144 10.68 7.99 0.58
C MET A 144 11.97 7.19 0.73
N GLU A 145 13.08 7.64 0.13
CA GLU A 145 14.34 6.89 0.09
C GLU A 145 14.95 6.63 1.48
N PRO A 146 15.08 7.63 2.39
CA PRO A 146 15.71 7.42 3.70
C PRO A 146 14.97 6.36 4.54
N VAL A 147 13.64 6.44 4.58
CA VAL A 147 12.82 5.49 5.35
C VAL A 147 12.88 4.09 4.73
N SER A 148 12.91 4.00 3.39
CA SER A 148 13.06 2.72 2.69
C SER A 148 14.40 2.05 3.01
N ALA A 149 15.49 2.83 3.05
CA ALA A 149 16.82 2.33 3.39
C ALA A 149 16.88 1.82 4.84
N GLN A 150 16.26 2.52 5.79
CA GLN A 150 16.17 2.09 7.18
C GLN A 150 15.45 0.74 7.33
N ILE A 151 14.34 0.54 6.60
CA ILE A 151 13.59 -0.72 6.62
C ILE A 151 14.44 -1.86 6.03
N ALA A 152 15.17 -1.60 4.94
CA ALA A 152 16.04 -2.60 4.33
C ALA A 152 17.22 -2.98 5.25
N GLY A 153 17.81 -2.01 5.95
CA GLY A 153 18.91 -2.23 6.90
C GLY A 153 18.50 -3.10 8.09
N ARG A 154 17.35 -2.82 8.72
CA ARG A 154 16.84 -3.63 9.85
C ARG A 154 16.62 -5.10 9.47
N MET A 155 16.15 -5.36 8.26
CA MET A 155 15.97 -6.73 7.77
C MET A 155 17.29 -7.47 7.57
N ALA A 156 18.37 -6.77 7.20
CA ALA A 156 19.69 -7.35 7.08
C ALA A 156 20.29 -7.71 8.44
N GLU A 157 20.02 -6.89 9.48
CA GLU A 157 20.45 -7.14 10.86
C GLU A 157 19.69 -8.30 11.51
N ASP A 158 18.35 -8.35 11.36
CA ASP A 158 17.51 -9.42 11.91
C ASP A 158 17.80 -10.79 11.26
N GLY A 159 18.20 -10.80 9.98
CA GLY A 159 18.63 -12.01 9.26
C GLY A 159 20.09 -12.41 9.51
N ALA A 160 20.88 -11.56 10.17
CA ALA A 160 22.29 -11.80 10.48
C ALA A 160 22.54 -12.26 11.91
N LEU A 161 21.51 -12.38 12.76
CA LEU A 161 21.65 -13.04 14.05
C LEU A 161 21.95 -14.54 13.83
N PRO A 162 23.16 -15.03 14.17
CA PRO A 162 23.44 -16.45 14.06
C PRO A 162 22.53 -17.21 15.02
N LEU A 163 22.03 -18.37 14.56
CA LEU A 163 21.41 -19.39 15.40
C LEU A 163 22.42 -19.82 16.47
N VAL A 164 22.50 -19.08 17.57
CA VAL A 164 23.23 -19.51 18.76
C VAL A 164 22.24 -19.51 19.91
N HIS A 165 22.05 -20.71 20.45
CA HIS A 165 21.29 -21.08 21.63
C HIS A 165 19.77 -21.23 21.50
N VAL A 166 19.36 -22.42 21.03
CA VAL A 166 18.43 -23.24 21.81
C VAL A 166 19.00 -24.66 21.87
N ILE A 167 19.44 -25.01 23.07
CA ILE A 167 19.82 -26.31 23.70
C ILE A 167 19.89 -27.53 22.78
#